data_AF-A0A183D2L3-F1
#
_entry.id   AF-A0A183D2L3-F1
#
_cell.length_a   1.000
_cell.length_b   1.000
_cell.length_c   1.000
_cell.angle_alpha   90.00
_cell.angle_beta   90.00
_cell.angle_gamma   90.00
#
_symmetry.space_group_name_H-M   'P 1'
#
loop_
_entity.id
_entity.type
_entity.pdbx_description
1 polymer ?
#
loop_
_entity_poly.entity_id
_entity_poly.type
_entity_poly.pdbx_seq_one_letter_code
_entity_poly.pdbx_strand_id
1 'polypeptide(L)'
;MPYIQVLIHGGSGGVGQAAIAVALSRGCEVYTTVGNAEKKAFLQKRFPQLKDKHFANSRNADFELHIRHQTRGRGVDVVLNSLAQHMLQASVRCLAQNGRFLEIGKVDLSQNSPLGMAVFLKNVTFHGVLLDAVMDPSIGKKEDWQVCCIC
;
A
#
# COMPACT_ATOMS: atom_id res chain seq x y z
N MET A 1 -19.70 -4.24 10.29
CA MET A 1 -19.25 -3.68 9.00
C MET A 1 -17.88 -4.26 8.71
N PRO A 2 -17.59 -4.89 7.56
CA PRO A 2 -16.23 -5.31 7.26
C PRO A 2 -15.39 -4.04 7.06
N TYR A 3 -14.44 -3.80 7.96
CA TYR A 3 -13.49 -2.68 7.86
C TYR A 3 -12.55 -2.97 6.68
N ILE A 4 -12.45 -2.05 5.71
CA ILE A 4 -11.46 -2.15 4.63
C ILE A 4 -10.07 -2.19 5.27
N GLN A 5 -9.26 -3.19 4.91
CA GLN A 5 -7.91 -3.36 5.41
C GLN A 5 -6.90 -2.82 4.39
N VAL A 6 -5.98 -1.97 4.84
CA VAL A 6 -5.02 -1.27 3.98
C VAL A 6 -3.61 -1.52 4.48
N LEU A 7 -2.70 -1.93 3.60
CA LEU A 7 -1.26 -1.97 3.86
C LEU A 7 -0.59 -0.74 3.25
N ILE A 8 0.04 0.08 4.09
CA ILE A 8 0.76 1.30 3.70
C ILE A 8 2.25 1.11 3.93
N HIS A 9 3.03 1.03 2.86
CA HIS A 9 4.49 0.98 3.01
C HIS A 9 5.08 2.35 3.34
N GLY A 10 6.16 2.36 4.13
CA GLY A 10 6.89 3.60 4.43
C GLY A 10 6.10 4.60 5.27
N GLY A 11 5.31 4.12 6.25
CA GLY A 11 4.34 4.95 6.98
C GLY A 11 4.89 6.21 7.64
N SER A 12 6.17 6.23 8.02
CA SER A 12 6.80 7.41 8.63
C SER A 12 7.12 8.53 7.64
N GLY A 13 7.08 8.25 6.33
CA GLY A 13 7.30 9.25 5.28
C GLY A 13 6.09 10.18 5.09
N GLY A 14 6.25 11.25 4.31
CA GLY A 14 5.18 12.25 4.09
C GLY A 14 3.90 11.63 3.49
N VAL A 15 4.04 10.87 2.40
CA VAL A 15 2.92 10.16 1.76
C VAL A 15 2.32 9.12 2.71
N GLY A 16 3.17 8.35 3.40
CA GLY A 16 2.72 7.33 4.36
C GLY A 16 1.86 7.92 5.48
N GLN A 17 2.31 9.03 6.11
CA GLN A 17 1.55 9.69 7.16
C GLN A 17 0.21 10.24 6.67
N ALA A 18 0.18 10.85 5.47
CA ALA A 18 -1.05 11.35 4.87
C ALA A 18 -2.02 10.20 4.56
N ALA A 19 -1.53 9.12 3.96
CA ALA A 19 -2.32 7.94 3.64
C ALA A 19 -2.90 7.28 4.90
N ILE A 20 -2.10 7.15 5.97
CA ILE A 20 -2.56 6.64 7.27
C ILE A 20 -3.69 7.51 7.83
N ALA A 21 -3.51 8.84 7.85
CA ALA A 21 -4.52 9.76 8.37
C ALA A 21 -5.85 9.64 7.61
N VAL A 22 -5.77 9.57 6.28
CA VAL A 22 -6.92 9.48 5.37
C VAL A 22 -7.62 8.11 5.45
N ALA A 23 -6.87 7.02 5.64
CA ALA A 23 -7.45 5.69 5.82
C ALA A 23 -8.13 5.56 7.19
N LEU A 24 -7.48 6.03 8.26
CA LEU A 24 -8.06 6.02 9.60
C LEU A 24 -9.32 6.90 9.71
N SER A 25 -9.35 8.06 9.04
CA SER A 25 -10.54 8.94 9.04
C SER A 25 -11.75 8.31 8.33
N ARG A 26 -11.53 7.36 7.42
CA ARG A 26 -12.58 6.56 6.78
C ARG A 26 -12.92 5.27 7.54
N GLY A 27 -12.31 5.05 8.70
CA GLY A 27 -12.51 3.83 9.46
C GLY A 27 -11.95 2.60 8.75
N CYS A 28 -10.81 2.69 8.07
CA CYS A 28 -10.09 1.52 7.58
C CYS A 28 -9.21 0.92 8.69
N GLU A 29 -8.97 -0.40 8.66
CA GLU A 29 -7.91 -1.02 9.47
C GLU A 29 -6.58 -0.90 8.73
N VAL A 30 -5.62 -0.21 9.34
CA VAL A 30 -4.35 0.15 8.70
C VAL A 30 -3.23 -0.73 9.23
N TYR A 31 -2.48 -1.34 8.32
CA TYR A 31 -1.17 -1.90 8.56
C TYR A 31 -0.11 -1.04 7.90
N THR A 32 1.06 -0.91 8.51
CA THR A 32 2.14 -0.09 7.97
C THR A 32 3.51 -0.72 8.19
N THR A 33 4.45 -0.43 7.28
CA THR A 33 5.86 -0.79 7.49
C THR A 33 6.70 0.40 7.95
N VAL A 34 7.67 0.14 8.83
CA VAL A 34 8.62 1.13 9.37
C VAL A 34 10.03 0.56 9.42
N GLY A 35 11.03 1.43 9.33
CA GLY A 35 12.43 1.01 9.25
C GLY A 35 13.15 0.85 10.60
N ASN A 36 12.63 1.44 11.68
CA ASN A 36 13.23 1.36 13.02
C ASN A 36 12.20 1.64 14.14
N ALA A 37 12.61 1.41 15.39
CA ALA A 37 11.76 1.59 16.57
C ALA A 37 11.37 3.07 16.81
N GLU A 38 12.24 4.02 16.51
CA GLU A 38 11.98 5.46 16.64
C GLU A 38 10.82 5.90 15.72
N LYS A 39 10.85 5.47 14.46
CA LYS A 39 9.77 5.74 13.48
C LYS A 39 8.45 5.09 13.90
N LYS A 40 8.52 3.89 14.49
CA LYS A 40 7.36 3.21 15.07
C LYS A 40 6.75 4.05 16.21
N ALA A 41 7.57 4.44 17.19
CA ALA A 41 7.13 5.23 18.34
C ALA A 41 6.55 6.59 17.91
N PHE A 42 7.17 7.25 16.93
CA PHE A 42 6.64 8.47 16.34
C PHE A 42 5.23 8.27 15.76
N LEU A 43 5.01 7.23 14.96
CA LEU A 43 3.69 6.93 14.38
C LEU A 43 2.67 6.55 15.44
N GLN A 44 3.05 5.78 16.46
CA GLN A 44 2.15 5.41 17.57
C GLN A 44 1.71 6.65 18.37
N LYS A 45 2.61 7.60 18.59
CA LYS A 45 2.27 8.89 19.25
C LYS A 45 1.33 9.73 18.39
N ARG A 46 1.55 9.76 17.07
CA ARG A 46 0.74 10.54 16.13
C ARG A 46 -0.63 9.92 15.84
N PHE A 47 -0.72 8.59 15.81
CA PHE A 47 -1.92 7.82 15.49
C PHE A 47 -2.19 6.78 16.59
N PRO A 48 -2.83 7.17 17.70
CA PRO A 48 -3.06 6.29 18.86
C PRO A 48 -3.87 5.02 18.57
N GLN A 49 -4.60 4.99 17.45
CA GLN A 49 -5.31 3.82 16.93
C GLN A 49 -4.35 2.70 16.49
N LEU A 50 -3.14 3.04 16.06
CA LEU A 50 -2.14 2.07 15.62
C LEU A 50 -1.46 1.40 16.82
N LYS A 51 -1.88 0.18 17.11
CA LYS A 51 -1.24 -0.76 18.05
C LYS A 51 -0.10 -1.55 17.40
N ASP A 52 0.70 -2.24 18.21
CA ASP A 52 1.86 -3.02 17.76
C ASP A 52 1.55 -4.01 16.62
N LYS A 53 0.37 -4.63 16.63
CA LYS A 53 -0.09 -5.55 15.58
C LYS A 53 -0.13 -4.92 14.18
N HIS A 54 -0.20 -3.60 14.07
CA HIS A 54 -0.28 -2.90 12.79
C HIS A 54 1.08 -2.61 12.16
N PHE A 55 2.18 -2.79 12.91
CA PHE A 55 3.53 -2.43 12.44
C PHE A 55 4.31 -3.67 12.01
N ALA A 56 4.88 -3.61 10.80
CA ALA A 56 5.87 -4.58 10.32
C ALA A 56 7.17 -3.88 9.88
N ASN A 57 8.22 -4.66 9.63
CA ASN A 57 9.51 -4.14 9.19
C ASN A 57 9.48 -3.77 7.70
N SER A 58 10.11 -2.65 7.32
CA SER A 58 10.23 -2.20 5.93
C SER A 58 11.57 -2.56 5.27
N ARG A 59 12.47 -3.28 5.96
CA ARG A 59 13.82 -3.61 5.48
C ARG A 59 13.95 -5.03 4.92
N ASN A 60 12.90 -5.83 5.07
CA ASN A 60 12.82 -7.19 4.57
C ASN A 60 11.37 -7.54 4.21
N ALA A 61 11.16 -8.71 3.61
CA ALA A 61 9.84 -9.17 3.20
C ALA A 61 9.01 -9.83 4.34
N ASP A 62 9.48 -9.79 5.60
CA ASP A 62 8.80 -10.42 6.73
C ASP A 62 7.41 -9.84 7.00
N PHE A 63 7.15 -8.61 6.51
CA PHE A 63 5.82 -8.03 6.54
C PHE A 63 4.78 -8.92 5.87
N GLU A 64 5.13 -9.71 4.85
CA GLU A 64 4.19 -10.62 4.20
C GLU A 64 3.60 -11.63 5.20
N LEU A 65 4.48 -12.28 5.97
CA LEU A 65 4.10 -13.24 7.00
C LEU A 65 3.30 -12.55 8.12
N HIS A 66 3.74 -11.37 8.54
CA HIS A 66 3.04 -10.57 9.55
C HIS A 66 1.61 -10.24 9.10
N ILE A 67 1.43 -9.70 7.90
CA ILE A 67 0.11 -9.36 7.34
C ILE A 67 -0.74 -10.61 7.19
N ARG A 68 -0.19 -11.70 6.68
CA ARG A 68 -0.91 -12.98 6.58
C ARG A 68 -1.41 -13.46 7.94
N HIS A 69 -0.60 -13.34 8.99
CA HIS A 69 -1.00 -13.69 10.34
C HIS A 69 -2.12 -12.78 10.87
N GLN A 70 -1.94 -11.46 10.76
CA GLN A 70 -2.92 -10.48 11.28
C GLN A 70 -4.26 -10.52 10.53
N THR A 71 -4.24 -10.89 9.25
CA THR A 71 -5.44 -11.01 8.40
C THR A 71 -5.98 -12.43 8.32
N ARG A 72 -5.45 -13.37 9.11
CA ARG A 72 -5.86 -14.80 9.12
C ARG A 72 -5.84 -15.44 7.73
N GLY A 73 -4.82 -15.11 6.94
CA GLY A 73 -4.64 -15.62 5.58
C GLY A 73 -5.45 -14.90 4.51
N ARG A 74 -6.35 -13.98 4.88
CA ARG A 74 -7.19 -13.26 3.91
C ARG A 74 -6.39 -12.31 3.03
N GLY A 75 -5.40 -11.62 3.59
CA GLY A 75 -4.73 -10.48 2.96
C GLY A 75 -5.48 -9.16 3.22
N VAL A 76 -5.01 -8.10 2.57
CA VAL A 76 -5.57 -6.74 2.65
C VAL A 76 -6.30 -6.34 1.37
N ASP A 77 -7.27 -5.45 1.49
CA ASP A 77 -8.08 -4.98 0.36
C ASP A 77 -7.33 -3.95 -0.49
N VAL A 78 -6.44 -3.17 0.11
CA VAL A 78 -5.63 -2.18 -0.61
C VAL A 78 -4.18 -2.24 -0.15
N VAL A 79 -3.25 -2.17 -1.09
CA VAL A 79 -1.83 -1.97 -0.81
C VAL A 79 -1.38 -0.65 -1.44
N LEU A 80 -0.82 0.25 -0.64
CA LEU A 80 -0.08 1.42 -1.12
C LEU A 80 1.41 1.12 -1.05
N ASN A 81 2.00 0.80 -2.21
CA ASN A 81 3.38 0.36 -2.31
C ASN A 81 4.34 1.45 -2.76
N SER A 82 5.49 1.51 -2.09
CA SER A 82 6.65 2.31 -2.47
C SER A 82 7.96 1.51 -2.36
N LEU A 83 7.88 0.19 -2.14
CA LEU A 83 9.03 -0.70 -2.05
C LEU A 83 9.32 -1.32 -3.42
N ALA A 84 10.54 -1.82 -3.62
CA ALA A 84 10.98 -2.34 -4.90
C ALA A 84 11.33 -3.84 -4.87
N GLN A 85 11.47 -4.43 -6.07
CA GLN A 85 12.00 -5.77 -6.31
C GLN A 85 11.22 -6.86 -5.56
N HIS A 86 11.93 -7.74 -4.84
CA HIS A 86 11.33 -8.84 -4.10
C HIS A 86 10.31 -8.37 -3.04
N MET A 87 10.46 -7.15 -2.51
CA MET A 87 9.49 -6.57 -1.59
C MET A 87 8.19 -6.18 -2.31
N LEU A 88 8.24 -5.63 -3.52
CA LEU A 88 7.04 -5.39 -4.33
C LEU A 88 6.27 -6.69 -4.56
N GLN A 89 6.96 -7.75 -4.94
CA GLN A 89 6.35 -9.07 -5.15
C GLN A 89 5.71 -9.62 -3.86
N ALA A 90 6.35 -9.39 -2.70
CA ALA A 90 5.78 -9.74 -1.39
C ALA A 90 4.53 -8.91 -1.06
N SER A 91 4.53 -7.62 -1.40
CA SER A 91 3.38 -6.74 -1.25
C SER A 91 2.20 -7.20 -2.13
N VAL A 92 2.45 -7.64 -3.36
CA VAL A 92 1.41 -8.18 -4.26
C VAL A 92 0.77 -9.43 -3.66
N ARG A 93 1.56 -10.31 -3.01
CA ARG A 93 1.04 -11.50 -2.32
C ARG A 93 0.19 -11.18 -1.09
N CYS A 94 0.32 -9.98 -0.52
CA CYS A 94 -0.52 -9.52 0.59
C CYS A 94 -1.95 -9.16 0.17
N LEU A 95 -2.27 -9.07 -1.12
CA LEU A 95 -3.61 -8.75 -1.59
C LEU A 95 -4.62 -9.88 -1.31
N ALA A 96 -5.77 -9.45 -0.79
CA ALA A 96 -6.98 -10.25 -0.70
C ALA A 96 -7.66 -10.40 -2.06
N GLN A 97 -8.70 -11.25 -2.12
CA GLN A 97 -9.62 -11.31 -3.25
C GLN A 97 -10.23 -9.92 -3.51
N ASN A 98 -10.31 -9.51 -4.78
CA ASN A 98 -10.77 -8.19 -5.22
C ASN A 98 -9.91 -7.01 -4.72
N GLY A 99 -8.68 -7.29 -4.27
CA GLY A 99 -7.78 -6.27 -3.74
C GLY A 99 -7.25 -5.32 -4.81
N ARG A 100 -6.83 -4.12 -4.39
CA ARG A 100 -6.28 -3.08 -5.26
C ARG A 100 -4.84 -2.78 -4.88
N PHE A 101 -3.94 -2.85 -5.85
CA PHE A 101 -2.54 -2.50 -5.66
C PHE A 101 -2.27 -1.12 -6.22
N LEU A 102 -1.76 -0.21 -5.39
CA LEU A 102 -1.42 1.16 -5.76
C LEU A 102 0.10 1.32 -5.71
N GLU A 103 0.74 1.29 -6.87
CA GLU A 103 2.19 1.45 -7.02
C GLU A 103 2.55 2.93 -7.20
N ILE A 104 3.24 3.51 -6.23
CA ILE A 104 3.78 4.87 -6.32
C ILE A 104 5.31 4.88 -6.51
N GLY A 105 5.97 3.73 -6.41
CA GLY A 105 7.38 3.57 -6.70
C GLY A 105 7.65 3.51 -8.20
N LYS A 106 8.82 4.01 -8.61
CA LYS A 106 9.21 4.07 -10.02
C LYS A 106 10.24 3.02 -10.42
N VAL A 107 10.91 2.37 -9.47
CA VAL A 107 12.07 1.50 -9.74
C VAL A 107 11.70 0.31 -10.61
N ASP A 108 10.73 -0.51 -10.19
CA ASP A 108 10.32 -1.68 -10.97
C ASP A 108 9.58 -1.32 -12.26
N LEU A 109 8.83 -0.21 -12.25
CA LEU A 109 8.16 0.32 -13.44
C LEU A 109 9.19 0.74 -14.50
N SER A 110 10.25 1.45 -14.12
CA SER A 110 11.28 1.91 -15.07
C SER A 110 12.17 0.77 -15.55
N GLN A 111 12.33 -0.28 -14.75
CA GLN A 111 13.11 -1.47 -15.10
C GLN A 111 12.31 -2.50 -15.91
N ASN A 112 11.01 -2.27 -16.14
CA ASN A 112 10.11 -3.23 -16.76
C ASN A 112 10.16 -4.60 -16.06
N SER A 113 10.17 -4.59 -14.72
CA SER A 113 10.22 -5.80 -13.90
C SER A 113 8.99 -6.68 -14.18
N PRO A 114 9.14 -8.02 -14.26
CA PRO A 114 8.01 -8.91 -14.51
C PRO A 114 7.03 -8.94 -13.32
N LEU A 115 5.73 -8.97 -13.62
CA LEU A 115 4.65 -9.19 -12.66
C LEU A 115 3.94 -10.52 -12.95
N GLY A 116 3.80 -11.36 -11.93
CA GLY A 116 3.14 -12.65 -12.07
C GLY A 116 1.64 -12.52 -12.32
N MET A 117 1.18 -12.82 -13.54
CA MET A 117 -0.22 -12.64 -13.95
C MET A 117 -1.22 -13.50 -13.17
N ALA A 118 -0.77 -14.59 -12.52
CA ALA A 118 -1.62 -15.44 -11.70
C ALA A 118 -2.31 -14.69 -10.54
N VAL A 119 -1.76 -13.55 -10.10
CA VAL A 119 -2.42 -12.72 -9.07
C VAL A 119 -3.80 -12.23 -9.52
N PHE A 120 -3.99 -11.95 -10.81
CA PHE A 120 -5.24 -11.45 -11.37
C PHE A 120 -6.38 -12.48 -11.32
N LEU A 121 -6.09 -13.77 -11.09
CA LEU A 121 -7.11 -14.78 -10.77
C LEU A 121 -7.86 -14.46 -9.46
N LYS A 122 -7.26 -13.65 -8.58
CA LYS A 122 -7.93 -13.11 -7.39
C LYS A 122 -8.84 -11.91 -7.69
N ASN A 123 -9.08 -11.60 -8.97
CA ASN A 123 -9.82 -10.43 -9.43
C ASN A 123 -9.25 -9.11 -8.88
N VAL A 124 -7.93 -9.04 -8.71
CA VAL A 124 -7.25 -7.83 -8.24
C VAL A 124 -7.09 -6.81 -9.36
N THR A 125 -6.93 -5.53 -8.99
CA THR A 125 -6.48 -4.48 -9.91
C THR A 125 -5.10 -3.98 -9.53
N PHE A 126 -4.29 -3.61 -10.53
CA PHE A 126 -2.96 -3.03 -10.33
C PHE A 126 -2.92 -1.64 -10.97
N HIS A 127 -2.62 -0.61 -10.18
CA HIS A 127 -2.59 0.78 -10.60
C HIS A 127 -1.19 1.34 -10.45
N GLY A 128 -0.57 1.72 -11.56
CA GLY A 128 0.61 2.59 -11.55
C GLY A 128 0.17 4.04 -11.32
N VAL A 129 0.60 4.65 -10.21
CA VAL A 129 0.19 5.99 -9.79
C VAL A 129 1.38 6.94 -9.86
N LEU A 130 1.43 7.73 -10.93
CA LEU A 130 2.46 8.72 -11.16
C LEU A 130 1.90 10.12 -10.88
N LEU A 131 2.24 10.68 -9.71
CA LEU A 131 1.75 12.02 -9.35
C LEU A 131 2.21 13.09 -10.36
N ASP A 132 3.40 12.93 -10.93
CA ASP A 132 3.94 13.85 -11.94
C ASP A 132 3.04 13.87 -13.19
N ALA A 133 2.47 12.74 -13.60
CA ALA A 133 1.54 12.66 -14.72
C ALA A 133 0.20 13.39 -14.45
N VAL A 134 -0.19 13.50 -13.18
CA VAL A 134 -1.40 14.22 -12.76
C VAL A 134 -1.16 15.72 -12.68
N MET A 135 0.06 16.14 -12.32
CA MET A 135 0.43 17.56 -12.18
C MET A 135 0.93 18.16 -13.49
N ASP A 136 1.39 17.35 -14.43
CA ASP A 136 1.86 17.79 -15.73
C ASP A 136 0.68 17.93 -16.72
N PRO A 137 0.28 19.16 -17.07
CA PRO A 137 -0.83 19.40 -17.97
C PRO A 137 -0.57 18.91 -19.41
N SER A 138 0.68 18.52 -19.74
CA SER A 138 1.02 17.93 -21.04
C SER A 138 0.73 16.42 -21.11
N ILE A 139 0.57 15.74 -19.96
CA ILE A 139 0.37 14.28 -19.90
C ILE A 139 -1.11 13.91 -19.83
N GLY A 140 -1.94 14.68 -19.14
CA GLY A 140 -3.38 14.46 -19.07
C GLY A 140 -4.11 15.58 -18.33
N LYS A 141 -5.36 15.85 -18.69
CA LYS A 141 -6.17 16.85 -17.99
C LYS A 141 -6.73 16.28 -16.71
N LYS A 142 -7.03 17.15 -15.74
CA LYS A 142 -7.61 16.75 -14.45
C LYS A 142 -8.93 15.97 -14.60
N GLU A 143 -9.70 16.26 -15.66
CA GLU A 143 -10.93 15.55 -15.99
C GLU A 143 -10.68 14.09 -16.41
N ASP A 144 -9.57 13.80 -17.08
CA ASP A 144 -9.24 12.46 -17.58
C ASP A 144 -9.01 11.46 -16.44
N TRP A 145 -8.55 11.97 -15.28
CA TRP A 145 -8.23 11.16 -14.10
C TRP A 145 -9.44 10.84 -13.22
N GLN A 146 -10.61 11.47 -13.44
CA GLN A 146 -11.82 11.23 -12.64
C GLN A 146 -12.42 9.83 -12.86
N VAL A 147 -12.21 9.26 -14.04
CA VAL A 147 -12.81 7.97 -14.44
C VAL A 147 -11.99 6.78 -13.92
N CYS A 148 -10.68 6.97 -13.71
CA CYS A 148 -9.76 5.88 -13.36
C CYS A 148 -9.90 5.40 -11.89
N CYS A 149 -10.47 6.24 -11.00
CA CYS A 149 -10.67 5.89 -9.60
C CYS A 149 -11.96 5.11 -9.31
N ILE A 150 -12.83 4.88 -10.31
CA ILE A 150 -14.17 4.30 -10.12
C ILE A 150 -14.24 2.80 -10.45
N CYS A 151 -13.25 2.25 -11.17
CA CYS A 151 -13.19 0.82 -11.48
C CYS A 151 -12.41 0.05 -10.40
#